data_AF-A0AAC9SZJ5-F1
#
_entry.id   AF-A0AAC9SZJ5-F1
#
_cell.length_a   1.000
_cell.length_b   1.000
_cell.length_c   1.000
_cell.angle_alpha   90.00
_cell.angle_beta   90.00
_cell.angle_gamma   90.00
#
_symmetry.space_group_name_H-M   'P 1'
#
loop_
_entity.id
_entity.type
_entity.pdbx_description
1 polymer ?
#
loop_
_entity_poly.entity_id
_entity_poly.type
_entity_poly.pdbx_seq_one_letter_code
_entity_poly.pdbx_strand_id
1 'polypeptide(L)'
;MARARIDDGLGRTAVKAYLADEPGATRDTRALAVRYTLQLLAEQAEGNTVEVRVPPFGATQCIAGPRHTRGTPPNVVETDVATWLGLATGTLAWSDGLASGRIHASGQRADLSAELPLYP
;
A
#
# COMPACT_ATOMS: atom_id res chain seq x y z
N MET A 1 2.63 -13.09 15.25
CA MET A 1 4.06 -12.77 15.17
C MET A 1 4.24 -11.68 14.14
N ALA A 2 4.95 -10.60 14.46
CA ALA A 2 5.29 -9.60 13.45
C ALA A 2 6.10 -10.30 12.34
N ARG A 3 5.71 -10.09 11.09
CA ARG A 3 6.43 -10.65 9.95
C ARG A 3 7.83 -10.02 9.94
N ALA A 4 8.86 -10.83 9.66
CA ALA A 4 10.23 -10.31 9.58
C ALA A 4 10.31 -9.17 8.56
N ARG A 5 11.05 -8.12 8.92
CA ARG A 5 11.34 -6.98 8.04
C ARG A 5 11.97 -7.48 6.74
N ILE A 6 11.46 -7.03 5.60
CA ILE A 6 12.02 -7.28 4.27
C ILE A 6 13.26 -6.41 4.12
N ASP A 7 14.36 -7.02 3.68
CA ASP A 7 15.60 -6.33 3.34
C ASP A 7 15.39 -5.29 2.23
N ASP A 8 15.99 -4.11 2.38
CA ASP A 8 15.80 -2.99 1.45
C ASP A 8 16.39 -3.28 0.06
N GLY A 9 17.49 -4.03 -0.03
CA GLY A 9 18.08 -4.42 -1.31
C GLY A 9 17.17 -5.36 -2.09
N LEU A 10 16.65 -6.39 -1.41
CA LEU A 10 15.68 -7.33 -1.98
C LEU A 10 14.37 -6.63 -2.38
N GLY A 11 13.83 -5.80 -1.50
CA GLY A 11 12.60 -5.04 -1.73
C GLY A 11 12.72 -4.11 -2.93
N ARG A 12 13.78 -3.31 -3.00
CA ARG A 12 14.04 -2.41 -4.14
C ARG A 12 14.23 -3.16 -5.45
N THR A 13 14.90 -4.31 -5.42
CA THR A 13 15.09 -5.16 -6.60
C THR A 13 13.75 -5.69 -7.11
N ALA A 14 12.86 -6.12 -6.21
CA ALA A 14 11.53 -6.60 -6.57
C ALA A 14 10.66 -5.50 -7.20
N VAL A 15 10.66 -4.29 -6.62
CA VAL A 15 9.92 -3.14 -7.19
C VAL A 15 10.46 -2.80 -8.59
N LYS A 16 11.78 -2.74 -8.77
CA LYS A 16 12.38 -2.50 -10.10
C LYS A 16 12.02 -3.59 -11.11
N ALA A 17 12.09 -4.85 -10.70
CA ALA A 17 11.73 -5.98 -11.56
C ALA A 17 10.24 -5.97 -11.93
N TYR A 18 9.36 -5.52 -11.03
CA TYR A 18 7.95 -5.29 -11.35
C TYR A 18 7.79 -4.20 -12.41
N LEU A 19 8.40 -3.03 -12.19
CA LEU A 19 8.28 -1.87 -13.10
C LEU A 19 8.86 -2.13 -14.49
N ALA A 20 9.87 -2.98 -14.61
CA ALA A 20 10.49 -3.32 -15.88
C ALA A 20 9.62 -4.22 -16.78
N ASP A 21 8.65 -4.93 -16.22
CA ASP A 21 7.82 -5.90 -16.94
C ASP A 21 6.41 -5.96 -16.33
N GLU A 22 5.70 -4.84 -16.35
CA GLU A 22 4.27 -4.82 -16.06
C GLU A 22 3.49 -5.12 -17.35
N PRO A 23 2.60 -6.15 -17.44
CA PRO A 23 2.14 -7.11 -16.43
C PRO A 23 2.87 -8.47 -16.45
N GLY A 24 4.01 -8.64 -17.12
CA GLY A 24 4.72 -9.94 -17.20
C GLY A 24 5.35 -10.44 -15.89
N ALA A 25 5.51 -9.56 -14.90
CA ALA A 25 6.16 -9.86 -13.63
C ALA A 25 5.58 -11.10 -12.92
N THR A 26 6.47 -11.95 -12.40
CA THR A 26 6.10 -13.18 -11.71
C THR A 26 5.25 -12.89 -10.46
N ARG A 27 4.47 -13.90 -10.03
CA ARG A 27 3.68 -13.82 -8.80
C ARG A 27 4.53 -13.46 -7.58
N ASP A 28 5.75 -13.99 -7.50
CA ASP A 28 6.64 -13.75 -6.35
C ASP A 28 7.24 -12.35 -6.38
N THR A 29 7.59 -11.84 -7.57
CA THR A 29 8.02 -10.44 -7.76
C THR A 29 6.93 -9.48 -7.30
N ARG A 30 5.68 -9.70 -7.74
CA ARG A 30 4.53 -8.89 -7.31
C ARG A 30 4.30 -8.98 -5.81
N ALA A 31 4.34 -10.19 -5.24
CA ALA A 31 4.16 -10.38 -3.82
C ALA A 31 5.21 -9.64 -2.99
N LEU A 32 6.48 -9.71 -3.39
CA LEU A 32 7.58 -9.07 -2.69
C LEU A 32 7.52 -7.54 -2.83
N ALA A 33 7.25 -7.02 -4.04
CA ALA A 33 7.10 -5.59 -4.28
C ALA A 33 5.96 -4.98 -3.45
N VAL A 34 4.78 -5.62 -3.44
CA VAL A 34 3.63 -5.17 -2.63
C VAL A 34 3.95 -5.20 -1.15
N ARG A 35 4.49 -6.31 -0.64
CA ARG A 35 4.78 -6.43 0.80
C ARG A 35 5.86 -5.46 1.25
N TYR A 36 6.85 -5.20 0.41
CA TYR A 36 7.90 -4.23 0.69
C TYR A 36 7.35 -2.81 0.72
N THR A 37 6.55 -2.40 -0.27
CA THR A 37 5.95 -1.06 -0.28
C THR A 37 4.93 -0.86 0.85
N LEU A 38 4.17 -1.89 1.24
CA LEU A 38 3.34 -1.85 2.45
C LEU A 38 4.16 -1.73 3.74
N GLN A 39 5.34 -2.35 3.79
CA GLN A 39 6.27 -2.16 4.91
C GLN A 39 6.78 -0.72 4.96
N LEU A 40 7.20 -0.14 3.83
CA LEU A 40 7.64 1.26 3.77
C LEU A 40 6.54 2.21 4.27
N LEU A 41 5.28 1.99 3.87
CA LEU A 41 4.16 2.78 4.37
C LEU A 41 4.03 2.71 5.90
N ALA A 42 4.12 1.51 6.46
CA ALA A 42 3.99 1.31 7.90
C ALA A 42 5.19 1.85 8.70
N GLU A 43 6.38 1.85 8.11
CA GLU A 43 7.59 2.47 8.66
C GLU A 43 7.53 4.00 8.58
N GLN A 44 7.02 4.57 7.49
CA GLN A 44 6.91 6.01 7.29
C GLN A 44 5.79 6.63 8.14
N ALA A 45 4.62 5.97 8.16
CA ALA A 45 3.43 6.46 8.83
C ALA A 45 2.98 5.47 9.90
N GLU A 46 3.80 5.31 10.94
CA GLU A 46 3.55 4.38 12.04
C GLU A 46 2.18 4.62 12.69
N GLY A 47 1.38 3.56 12.82
CA GLY A 47 0.07 3.65 13.45
C GLY A 47 -0.86 2.48 13.16
N ASN A 48 -2.10 2.60 13.63
CA ASN A 48 -3.11 1.56 13.55
C ASN A 48 -4.53 2.11 13.29
N THR A 49 -4.59 3.31 12.71
CA THR A 49 -5.85 3.98 12.41
C THR A 49 -6.43 3.50 11.09
N VAL A 50 -5.56 3.29 10.10
CA VAL A 50 -5.91 2.96 8.72
C VAL A 50 -5.33 1.60 8.35
N GLU A 51 -6.18 0.72 7.85
CA GLU A 51 -5.77 -0.55 7.26
C GLU A 51 -5.66 -0.40 5.74
N VAL A 52 -4.52 -0.75 5.17
CA VAL A 52 -4.32 -0.81 3.72
C VAL A 52 -4.25 -2.26 3.28
N ARG A 53 -5.08 -2.63 2.29
CA ARG A 53 -5.22 -4.01 1.79
C ARG A 53 -4.90 -4.06 0.30
N VAL A 54 -4.03 -4.99 -0.06
CA VAL A 54 -3.63 -5.26 -1.44
C VAL A 54 -3.72 -6.77 -1.70
N PRO A 55 -4.94 -7.30 -1.92
CA PRO A 55 -5.14 -8.71 -2.18
C PRO A 55 -4.46 -9.13 -3.51
N PRO A 56 -3.88 -10.34 -3.57
CA PRO A 56 -3.84 -11.37 -2.52
C PRO A 56 -2.58 -11.30 -1.62
N PHE A 57 -1.77 -10.23 -1.74
CA PHE A 57 -0.37 -10.29 -1.29
C PHE A 57 -0.13 -9.77 0.12
N GLY A 58 -0.91 -8.81 0.61
CA GLY A 58 -0.74 -8.33 1.97
C GLY A 58 -1.71 -7.25 2.40
N ALA A 59 -1.61 -6.93 3.68
CA ALA A 59 -2.24 -5.78 4.29
C ALA A 59 -1.29 -5.22 5.36
N THR A 60 -1.41 -3.92 5.65
CA THR A 60 -0.67 -3.26 6.73
C THR A 60 -1.56 -2.28 7.47
N GLN A 61 -1.13 -1.91 8.68
CA GLN A 61 -1.75 -0.85 9.47
C GLN A 61 -0.81 0.36 9.46
N CYS A 62 -1.37 1.55 9.32
CA CYS A 62 -0.64 2.81 9.25
C CYS A 62 -1.49 3.96 9.80
N ILE A 63 -0.89 5.16 9.80
CA ILE A 63 -1.46 6.42 10.29
C ILE A 63 -1.72 6.39 11.81
N ALA A 64 -1.05 7.28 12.53
CA ALA A 64 -1.27 7.46 13.97
C ALA A 64 -2.68 8.00 14.27
N GLY A 65 -3.26 7.57 15.38
CA GLY A 65 -4.57 8.05 15.81
C GLY A 65 -5.45 7.00 16.49
N PRO A 66 -6.65 7.41 16.95
CA PRO A 66 -7.64 6.49 17.51
C PRO A 66 -8.09 5.45 16.49
N ARG A 67 -8.26 4.22 16.98
CA ARG A 67 -9.02 3.19 16.28
C ARG A 67 -10.47 3.65 16.09
N HIS A 68 -11.10 3.16 15.03
CA HIS A 68 -12.54 3.36 14.83
C HIS A 68 -13.31 2.87 16.07
N THR A 69 -14.41 3.54 16.38
CA THR A 69 -15.33 3.13 17.44
C THR A 69 -16.57 2.49 16.82
N ARG A 70 -17.33 1.74 17.63
CA ARG A 70 -18.60 1.14 17.20
C ARG A 70 -19.52 2.23 16.62
N GLY A 71 -20.05 1.99 15.44
CA GLY A 71 -20.95 2.91 14.74
C GLY A 71 -20.27 3.82 13.71
N THR A 72 -18.94 3.83 13.64
CA THR A 72 -18.19 4.45 12.53
C THR A 72 -17.62 3.39 11.60
N PRO A 73 -17.68 3.59 10.26
CA PRO A 73 -17.00 2.69 9.33
C PRO A 73 -15.50 2.60 9.64
N PRO A 74 -14.88 1.41 9.53
CA PRO A 74 -13.45 1.26 9.73
C PRO A 74 -12.67 2.06 8.68
N ASN A 75 -11.52 2.65 9.04
CA ASN A 75 -10.67 3.30 8.04
C ASN A 75 -9.90 2.22 7.26
N VAL A 76 -10.36 1.95 6.04
CA VAL A 76 -9.80 0.91 5.17
C VAL A 76 -9.54 1.52 3.79
N VAL A 77 -8.36 1.26 3.25
CA VAL A 77 -8.01 1.49 1.85
C VAL A 77 -7.77 0.13 1.22
N GLU A 78 -8.53 -0.21 0.19
CA GLU A 78 -8.37 -1.46 -0.55
C GLU A 78 -8.21 -1.18 -2.04
N THR A 79 -7.23 -1.84 -2.67
CA THR A 79 -6.96 -1.72 -4.09
C THR A 79 -6.20 -2.92 -4.63
N ASP A 80 -6.12 -3.07 -5.95
CA ASP A 80 -5.36 -4.13 -6.60
C ASP A 80 -3.85 -3.86 -6.62
N VAL A 81 -3.09 -4.85 -7.09
CA VAL A 81 -1.61 -4.83 -7.10
C VAL A 81 -1.05 -3.73 -7.99
N ALA A 82 -1.61 -3.53 -9.19
CA ALA A 82 -1.11 -2.56 -10.14
C ALA A 82 -1.40 -1.15 -9.66
N THR A 83 -2.62 -0.92 -9.16
CA THR A 83 -2.99 0.37 -8.57
C THR A 83 -2.14 0.69 -7.35
N TRP A 84 -1.95 -0.24 -6.41
CA TRP A 84 -1.10 -0.02 -5.24
C TRP A 84 0.34 0.30 -5.62
N LEU A 85 0.96 -0.49 -6.49
CA LEU A 85 2.35 -0.28 -6.88
C LEU A 85 2.52 1.02 -7.65
N GLY A 86 1.55 1.41 -8.49
CA GLY A 86 1.58 2.70 -9.16
C GLY A 86 1.45 3.89 -8.20
N LEU A 87 0.65 3.77 -7.14
CA LEU A 87 0.60 4.78 -6.07
C LEU A 87 1.93 4.85 -5.31
N ALA A 88 2.45 3.68 -4.91
CA ALA A 88 3.68 3.59 -4.12
C ALA A 88 4.91 4.11 -4.89
N THR A 89 4.93 4.00 -6.22
CA THR A 89 6.03 4.47 -7.09
C THR A 89 5.74 5.80 -7.79
N GLY A 90 4.55 6.39 -7.58
CA GLY A 90 4.19 7.70 -8.12
C GLY A 90 3.78 7.72 -9.60
N THR A 91 3.59 6.56 -10.25
CA THR A 91 3.06 6.49 -11.61
C THR A 91 1.53 6.68 -11.66
N LEU A 92 0.85 6.58 -10.52
CA LEU A 92 -0.55 6.91 -10.35
C LEU A 92 -0.71 7.89 -9.17
N ALA A 93 -1.40 9.01 -9.39
CA ALA A 93 -1.75 9.92 -8.30
C ALA A 93 -2.92 9.38 -7.48
N TRP A 94 -2.94 9.67 -6.17
CA TRP A 94 -4.02 9.28 -5.27
C TRP A 94 -5.40 9.75 -5.75
N SER A 95 -5.51 11.02 -6.15
CA SER A 95 -6.75 11.62 -6.66
C SER A 95 -7.28 10.88 -7.89
N ASP A 96 -6.40 10.46 -8.79
CA ASP A 96 -6.76 9.80 -10.03
C ASP A 96 -7.24 8.36 -9.76
N GLY A 97 -6.61 7.68 -8.80
CA GLY A 97 -7.04 6.37 -8.34
C GLY A 97 -8.43 6.39 -7.69
N LEU A 98 -8.76 7.43 -6.91
CA LEU A 98 -10.11 7.63 -6.37
C LEU A 98 -11.12 7.96 -7.48
N ALA A 99 -10.80 8.93 -8.35
CA ALA A 99 -11.70 9.38 -9.40
C ALA A 99 -12.03 8.28 -10.43
N SER A 100 -11.08 7.38 -10.69
CA SER A 100 -11.29 6.22 -11.57
C SER A 100 -11.91 5.00 -10.89
N GLY A 101 -12.18 5.06 -9.58
CA GLY A 101 -12.75 3.94 -8.81
C GLY A 101 -11.78 2.77 -8.58
N ARG A 102 -10.48 2.96 -8.80
CA ARG A 102 -9.44 1.94 -8.57
C ARG A 102 -9.06 1.82 -7.10
N ILE A 103 -9.33 2.86 -6.31
CA ILE A 103 -9.13 2.88 -4.86
C ILE A 103 -10.49 2.84 -4.19
N HIS A 104 -10.70 1.84 -3.33
CA HIS A 104 -11.82 1.81 -2.42
C HIS A 104 -11.37 2.31 -1.04
N ALA A 105 -11.72 3.55 -0.69
CA ALA A 105 -11.43 4.15 0.60
C ALA A 105 -12.71 4.29 1.43
N SER A 106 -12.71 3.74 2.65
CA SER A 106 -13.83 3.80 3.59
C SER A 106 -13.34 4.35 4.93
N GLY A 107 -14.15 5.19 5.59
CA GLY A 107 -13.80 5.83 6.86
C GLY A 107 -13.17 7.21 6.67
N GLN A 108 -13.35 8.08 7.67
CA GLN A 108 -13.00 9.51 7.60
C GLN A 108 -11.49 9.78 7.49
N ARG A 109 -10.65 8.78 7.80
CA ARG A 109 -9.19 8.91 7.80
C ARG A 109 -8.52 8.03 6.75
N ALA A 110 -9.29 7.39 5.86
CA ALA A 110 -8.74 6.57 4.78
C ALA A 110 -8.21 7.45 3.63
N ASP A 111 -7.20 8.26 3.94
CA ASP A 111 -6.48 9.12 3.01
C ASP A 111 -4.98 8.87 3.16
N LEU A 112 -4.33 8.49 2.06
CA LEU A 112 -2.89 8.24 1.99
C LEU A 112 -2.16 9.27 1.12
N SER A 113 -2.85 10.32 0.66
CA SER A 113 -2.29 11.31 -0.27
C SER A 113 -1.02 11.98 0.23
N ALA A 114 -0.92 12.22 1.55
CA ALA A 114 0.27 12.81 2.17
C ALA A 114 1.44 11.84 2.34
N GLU A 115 1.19 10.53 2.24
CA GLU A 115 2.18 9.48 2.48
C GLU A 115 2.70 8.84 1.19
N LEU A 116 2.12 9.18 0.04
CA LEU A 116 2.47 8.65 -1.26
C LEU A 116 3.17 9.72 -2.12
N PRO A 117 4.15 9.35 -2.97
CA PRO A 117 4.70 8.01 -3.16
C PRO A 117 5.69 7.61 -2.05
N LEU A 118 5.94 6.29 -1.94
CA LEU A 118 6.82 5.69 -0.93
C LEU A 118 8.20 5.34 -1.50
N TYR A 119 8.27 5.15 -2.81
CA TYR A 119 9.45 4.71 -3.53
C TYR A 119 10.00 5.89 -4.35
N PRO A 120 11.28 6.28 -4.15
CA PRO A 120 11.92 7.35 -4.92
C PRO A 120 12.29 6.94 -6.34
#